data_AF-A0A1B7ME55-F1
#
_entry.id   AF-A0A1B7ME55-F1
#
_cell.length_a   1.000
_cell.length_b   1.000
_cell.length_c   1.000
_cell.angle_alpha   90.00
_cell.angle_beta   90.00
_cell.angle_gamma   90.00
#
_symmetry.space_group_name_H-M   'P 1'
#
loop_
_entity.id
_entity.type
_entity.pdbx_description
1 polymer ?
#
loop_
_entity_poly.entity_id
_entity_poly.type
_entity_poly.pdbx_seq_one_letter_code
_entity_poly.pdbx_strand_id
1 'polypeptide(L)'
;MSTIFGGIHCIAWFFTFPTYQEQVLWHISAVAIILVPWLSMLLFFLNDILDKALIRSMFILIPPPLYITGRLILLILMFTTLRNLPPDTYQAVSWTSLVPHL
;
A
#
# COMPACT_ATOMS: atom_id res chain seq x y z
N MET A 1 9.47 -9.15 6.66
CA MET A 1 8.64 -9.63 5.52
C MET A 1 7.47 -8.71 5.12
N SER A 2 7.13 -7.64 5.86
CA SER A 2 5.98 -6.77 5.52
C SER A 2 6.28 -5.69 4.47
N THR A 3 7.54 -5.27 4.31
CA THR A 3 7.96 -4.21 3.37
C THR A 3 7.94 -4.65 1.91
N ILE A 4 8.34 -5.89 1.62
CA ILE A 4 8.26 -6.49 0.27
C ILE A 4 6.79 -6.61 -0.17
N PHE A 5 5.89 -6.98 0.76
CA PHE A 5 4.44 -6.92 0.54
C PHE A 5 3.91 -5.48 0.42
N GLY A 6 4.53 -4.51 1.08
CA GLY A 6 4.18 -3.09 0.98
C GLY A 6 4.42 -2.52 -0.42
N GLY A 7 5.59 -2.82 -1.01
CA GLY A 7 5.96 -2.37 -2.35
C GLY A 7 5.03 -2.85 -3.46
N ILE A 8 4.43 -4.04 -3.31
CA ILE A 8 3.45 -4.57 -4.26
C ILE A 8 2.20 -3.67 -4.34
N HIS A 9 1.82 -2.97 -3.27
CA HIS A 9 0.70 -2.02 -3.31
C HIS A 9 0.99 -0.79 -4.19
N CYS A 10 2.26 -0.45 -4.43
CA CYS A 10 2.61 0.60 -5.38
C CYS A 10 2.38 0.19 -6.85
N ILE A 11 2.20 -1.09 -7.17
CA ILE A 11 1.89 -1.53 -8.54
C ILE A 11 0.53 -0.98 -9.00
N ALA A 12 -0.41 -0.85 -8.08
CA ALA A 12 -1.74 -0.30 -8.35
C ALA A 12 -1.74 1.23 -8.55
N TRP A 13 -0.58 1.89 -8.64
CA TRP A 13 -0.48 3.30 -9.01
C TRP A 13 -1.13 3.61 -10.37
N PHE A 14 -1.09 2.64 -11.28
CA PHE A 14 -1.68 2.74 -12.62
C PHE A 14 -3.09 2.14 -12.71
N PHE A 15 -3.67 1.69 -11.60
CA PHE A 15 -5.01 1.09 -11.61
C PHE A 15 -6.08 2.17 -11.61
N THR A 16 -7.20 1.88 -12.28
CA THR A 16 -8.39 2.71 -12.26
C THR A 16 -9.20 2.40 -11.00
N PHE A 17 -9.43 3.42 -10.17
CA PHE A 17 -10.30 3.34 -9.01
C PHE A 17 -11.69 3.90 -9.34
N PRO A 18 -12.76 3.44 -8.66
CA PRO A 18 -14.12 3.95 -8.88
C PRO A 18 -14.25 5.45 -8.59
N THR A 19 -13.51 5.96 -7.61
CA THR A 19 -13.49 7.38 -7.26
C THR A 19 -12.06 7.92 -7.10
N TYR A 20 -11.90 9.22 -7.33
CA TYR A 20 -10.62 9.92 -7.13
C TYR A 20 -10.16 9.89 -5.66
N GLN A 21 -11.10 9.97 -4.71
CA GLN A 21 -10.79 9.94 -3.28
C GLN A 21 -10.16 8.61 -2.86
N GLU A 22 -10.72 7.50 -3.35
CA GLU A 22 -10.18 6.15 -3.13
C GLU A 22 -8.77 6.01 -3.70
N GLN A 23 -8.53 6.54 -4.90
CA GLN A 23 -7.20 6.53 -5.52
C GLN A 23 -6.16 7.31 -4.70
N VAL A 24 -6.50 8.52 -4.26
CA VAL A 24 -5.60 9.33 -3.44
C VAL A 24 -5.32 8.63 -2.10
N LEU A 25 -6.37 8.06 -1.48
CA LEU A 25 -6.25 7.36 -0.21
C LEU A 25 -5.39 6.09 -0.34
N TRP A 26 -5.49 5.38 -1.47
CA TRP A 26 -4.60 4.28 -1.83
C TRP A 26 -3.14 4.72 -1.87
N HIS A 27 -2.83 5.75 -2.66
CA HIS A 27 -1.46 6.24 -2.84
C HIS A 27 -0.83 6.69 -1.52
N ILE A 28 -1.56 7.49 -0.74
CA ILE A 28 -1.08 7.96 0.57
C ILE A 28 -0.82 6.78 1.49
N SER A 29 -1.75 5.82 1.55
CA SER A 29 -1.62 4.65 2.41
C SER A 29 -0.43 3.78 2.00
N ALA A 30 -0.29 3.48 0.70
CA ALA A 30 0.79 2.67 0.14
C ALA A 30 2.18 3.28 0.41
N VAL A 31 2.31 4.61 0.31
CA VAL A 31 3.55 5.31 0.66
C VAL A 31 3.78 5.27 2.18
N ALA A 32 2.74 5.52 2.98
CA ALA A 32 2.84 5.53 4.44
C ALA A 32 3.28 4.17 5.01
N ILE A 33 2.71 3.05 4.58
CA ILE A 33 3.10 1.71 5.06
C ILE A 33 4.53 1.30 4.67
N ILE A 34 5.13 1.94 3.65
CA ILE A 34 6.55 1.74 3.31
C ILE A 34 7.44 2.65 4.16
N LEU A 35 7.09 3.94 4.26
CA LEU A 35 7.93 4.95 4.93
C LEU A 35 7.92 4.82 6.45
N VAL A 36 6.77 4.58 7.08
CA VAL A 36 6.64 4.52 8.54
C VAL A 36 7.62 3.54 9.18
N PRO A 37 7.76 2.26 8.75
CA PRO A 37 8.72 1.35 9.35
C PRO A 37 10.18 1.72 9.03
N TRP A 38 10.46 2.31 7.86
CA TRP A 38 11.81 2.75 7.48
C TRP A 38 12.28 3.95 8.29
N LEU A 39 11.42 4.97 8.41
CA LEU A 39 11.65 6.11 9.28
C LEU A 39 11.77 5.66 10.73
N SER A 40 10.97 4.67 11.13
CA SER A 40 11.08 4.07 12.45
C SER A 40 12.46 3.46 12.67
N MET A 41 12.88 2.57 11.78
CA MET A 41 14.18 1.94 11.86
C MET A 41 15.33 2.95 11.88
N LEU A 42 15.30 3.97 11.02
CA LEU A 42 16.31 5.04 10.98
C LEU A 42 16.39 5.81 12.30
N LEU A 43 15.25 6.26 12.83
CA LEU A 43 15.20 7.02 14.08
C LEU A 43 15.60 6.18 15.30
N PHE A 44 15.37 4.87 15.26
CA PHE A 44 15.87 3.95 16.28
C PHE A 44 17.41 3.94 16.31
N PHE A 45 18.08 3.93 15.16
CA PHE A 45 19.55 4.02 15.11
C PHE A 45 20.10 5.39 15.53
N LEU A 46 19.32 6.45 15.37
CA LEU A 46 19.67 7.81 15.81
C LEU A 46 19.23 8.12 17.25
N ASN A 47 18.60 7.16 17.94
CA ASN A 47 17.99 7.36 19.26
C ASN A 47 19.04 7.76 20.32
N ASP A 48 20.25 7.21 20.23
CA ASP A 48 21.37 7.54 21.13
C ASP A 48 21.80 9.02 21.06
N ILE A 49 21.38 9.76 20.02
CA ILE A 49 21.66 11.20 19.87
C ILE A 49 20.53 12.06 20.47
N LEU A 50 19.34 11.48 20.68
CA LEU A 50 18.10 12.20 20.98
C LEU A 50 17.56 11.84 22.37
N ASP A 51 18.22 12.35 23.40
CA ASP A 51 18.00 12.03 24.82
C ASP A 51 16.73 12.67 25.44
N LYS A 52 15.60 12.63 24.72
CA LYS A 52 14.31 13.14 25.20
C LYS A 52 13.29 12.00 25.30
N ALA A 53 12.97 11.62 26.54
CA ALA A 53 12.00 10.56 26.85
C ALA A 53 10.62 10.78 26.19
N LEU A 54 10.19 12.04 26.01
CA LEU A 54 8.96 12.40 25.30
C LEU A 54 9.02 12.04 23.81
N ILE A 55 10.16 12.29 23.15
CA ILE A 55 10.31 11.97 21.72
C ILE A 55 10.33 10.45 21.54
N ARG A 56 11.00 9.75 22.45
CA ARG A 56 11.03 8.28 22.48
C ARG A 56 9.64 7.65 22.67
N SER A 57 8.78 8.23 23.51
CA SER A 57 7.43 7.68 23.71
C SER A 57 6.53 7.90 22.49
N MET A 58 6.59 9.08 21.85
CA MET A 58 5.89 9.35 20.59
C MET A 58 6.32 8.38 19.48
N PHE A 59 7.61 8.08 19.43
CA PHE A 59 8.21 7.15 18.47
C PHE A 59 7.67 5.71 18.61
N ILE A 60 7.37 5.26 19.82
CA ILE A 60 6.85 3.91 20.06
C ILE A 60 5.33 3.86 19.85
N LEU A 61 4.60 4.92 20.25
CA LEU A 61 3.15 4.89 20.34
C LEU A 61 2.44 5.24 19.02
N ILE A 62 3.00 6.14 18.21
CA ILE A 62 2.33 6.69 17.02
C ILE A 62 2.42 5.78 15.77
N PRO A 63 3.57 5.14 15.45
CA PRO A 63 3.70 4.35 14.23
C PRO A 63 2.75 3.14 14.11
N PRO A 64 2.49 2.35 15.17
CA PRO A 64 1.62 1.17 15.06
C PRO A 64 0.18 1.46 14.61
N PRO A 65 -0.58 2.39 15.21
CA PRO A 65 -1.94 2.67 14.76
C PRO A 65 -1.97 3.22 13.33
N LEU A 66 -1.04 4.10 12.97
CA LEU A 66 -0.94 4.64 11.60
C LEU A 66 -0.71 3.52 10.57
N TYR A 67 0.16 2.57 10.89
CA TYR A 67 0.43 1.41 10.04
C TYR A 67 -0.80 0.50 9.90
N ILE A 68 -1.51 0.23 11.00
CA ILE A 68 -2.71 -0.60 11.00
C ILE A 68 -3.82 0.05 10.16
N THR A 69 -4.07 1.35 10.34
CA THR A 69 -5.10 2.07 9.58
C THR A 69 -4.78 2.07 8.08
N GLY A 70 -3.52 2.34 7.70
CA GLY A 70 -3.10 2.28 6.29
C GLY A 70 -3.28 0.88 5.69
N ARG A 71 -3.01 -0.19 6.46
CA ARG A 71 -3.25 -1.57 6.02
C ARG A 71 -4.73 -1.86 5.81
N LEU A 72 -5.60 -1.43 6.72
CA LEU A 72 -7.05 -1.64 6.60
C LEU A 72 -7.61 -0.92 5.37
N ILE A 73 -7.18 0.33 5.13
CA ILE A 73 -7.56 1.09 3.94
C ILE A 73 -7.17 0.35 2.67
N LEU A 74 -5.91 -0.10 2.55
CA LEU A 74 -5.46 -0.82 1.37
C LEU A 74 -6.25 -2.13 1.17
N LEU A 75 -6.56 -2.85 2.24
CA LEU A 75 -7.39 -4.06 2.16
C LEU A 75 -8.78 -3.74 1.61
N ILE A 76 -9.47 -2.73 2.17
CA ILE A 76 -10.81 -2.32 1.72
C ILE A 76 -10.77 -1.93 0.24
N LEU A 77 -9.83 -1.07 -0.14
CA LEU A 77 -9.72 -0.57 -1.51
C LEU A 77 -9.35 -1.67 -2.51
N MET A 78 -8.53 -2.65 -2.13
CA MET A 78 -8.27 -3.83 -2.99
C MET A 78 -9.58 -4.55 -3.33
N PHE A 79 -10.41 -4.84 -2.33
CA PHE A 79 -11.70 -5.50 -2.58
C PHE A 79 -12.64 -4.63 -3.42
N THR A 80 -12.67 -3.32 -3.19
CA THR A 80 -13.49 -2.41 -4.01
C THR A 80 -13.02 -2.38 -5.47
N THR A 81 -11.71 -2.31 -5.71
CA THR A 81 -11.16 -2.38 -7.09
C THR A 81 -11.41 -3.73 -7.75
N LEU A 82 -11.36 -4.84 -6.99
CA LEU A 82 -11.71 -6.18 -7.50
C LEU A 82 -13.19 -6.33 -7.84
N ARG A 83 -14.06 -5.60 -7.16
CA ARG A 83 -15.50 -5.64 -7.44
C ARG A 83 -15.85 -4.86 -8.70
N ASN A 84 -15.14 -3.78 -8.98
CA ASN A 84 -15.45 -2.82 -10.04
C ASN A 84 -14.41 -2.88 -11.16
N LEU A 85 -14.04 -4.09 -11.62
CA LEU A 85 -13.08 -4.23 -12.71
C LEU A 85 -13.60 -3.57 -14.00
N PRO A 86 -12.69 -3.06 -14.85
CA PRO A 86 -13.07 -2.53 -16.15
C PRO A 86 -13.87 -3.57 -16.95
N PRO A 87 -14.93 -3.16 -17.66
CA PRO A 87 -15.75 -4.06 -18.48
C PRO A 87 -14.92 -4.82 -19.53
N ASP A 88 -13.80 -4.25 -19.99
CA ASP A 88 -12.86 -4.89 -20.92
C ASP A 88 -12.24 -6.19 -20.38
N THR A 89 -12.12 -6.32 -19.06
CA THR A 89 -11.58 -7.53 -18.42
C THR A 89 -12.56 -8.71 -18.43
N TYR A 90 -13.84 -8.44 -18.68
CA TYR A 90 -14.86 -9.48 -18.85
C TYR A 90 -14.98 -9.95 -20.30
N GLN A 91 -14.28 -9.31 -21.25
CA GLN A 91 -14.23 -9.83 -22.61
C GLN A 91 -13.39 -11.11 -22.61
N ALA A 92 -13.98 -12.18 -23.15
CA ALA A 92 -13.28 -13.45 -23.28
C ALA A 92 -12.03 -13.24 -24.12
N VAL A 93 -10.85 -13.44 -23.52
CA VAL A 93 -9.58 -13.49 -24.24
C VAL A 93 -9.77 -14.52 -25.35
N SER A 94 -9.58 -14.11 -26.61
CA SER A 94 -9.69 -15.00 -27.77
C SER A 94 -8.49 -15.95 -27.78
N TRP A 95 -8.55 -16.98 -26.93
CA TRP A 95 -7.52 -18.00 -26.78
C TRP A 95 -7.20 -18.68 -28.12
N THR A 96 -8.18 -18.75 -29.03
CA THR A 96 -8.03 -19.30 -30.38
C THR A 96 -7.09 -18.49 -31.27
N SER A 97 -6.86 -17.21 -30.97
CA SER A 97 -5.87 -16.36 -31.67
C SER A 97 -4.43 -16.53 -31.16
N LEU A 98 -4.26 -17.08 -29.95
CA LEU A 98 -2.97 -17.31 -29.29
C LEU A 98 -2.44 -18.74 -29.50
N VAL A 99 -3.26 -19.65 -30.02
CA VAL A 99 -2.80 -20.97 -30.46
C VAL A 99 -1.99 -20.77 -31.74
N PRO A 100 -0.67 -21.05 -31.74
CA PRO A 100 0.09 -21.05 -32.99
C PRO A 100 -0.53 -22.12 -33.88
N HIS A 101 -0.99 -21.68 -35.05
CA HIS A 101 -1.46 -22.54 -36.12
C HIS A 101 -0.26 -23.41 -36.53
N LEU A 102 -0.29 -24.68 -36.14
CA LEU A 102 0.60 -25.73 -36.65
C LEU A 102 0.10 -26.20 -38.01
#